data_AF-A0A3S8Y1E4-F1
#
_entry.id   AF-A0A3S8Y1E4-F1
#
_cell.length_a   1.000
_cell.length_b   1.000
_cell.length_c   1.000
_cell.angle_alpha   90.00
_cell.angle_beta   90.00
_cell.angle_gamma   90.00
#
_symmetry.space_group_name_H-M   'P 1'
#
loop_
_entity.id
_entity.type
_entity.pdbx_description
1 polymer ?
#
loop_
_entity_poly.entity_id
_entity_poly.type
_entity_poly.pdbx_seq_one_letter_code
_entity_poly.pdbx_strand_id
1 'polypeptide(L)'
;MGEPKGAARKGVVTALPRSNRFQARDVRPDADPTPDRPGIRVYAPPVYRHHYDGARWATRHATTPTAAYACPCGETRTARGQDAVTALVTEYAAHRHFCTGTPAAPTEGRAAA
;
A
#
# COMPACT_ATOMS: atom_id res chain seq x y z
N MET A 1 -50.66 1.96 -41.71
CA MET A 1 -51.31 2.05 -40.39
C MET A 1 -50.60 1.09 -39.45
N GLY A 2 -49.82 1.60 -38.50
CA GLY A 2 -49.02 0.79 -37.57
C GLY A 2 -47.96 1.67 -36.90
N GLU A 3 -48.31 2.24 -35.74
CA GLU A 3 -47.45 3.08 -34.91
C GLU A 3 -46.14 2.36 -34.50
N PRO A 4 -44.99 3.04 -34.42
CA PRO A 4 -43.88 2.54 -33.62
C PRO A 4 -44.19 2.77 -32.14
N LYS A 5 -44.62 1.71 -31.47
CA LYS A 5 -44.85 1.64 -30.03
C LYS A 5 -43.54 1.94 -29.29
N GLY A 6 -43.57 3.02 -28.50
CA GLY A 6 -42.43 3.54 -27.77
C GLY A 6 -41.79 2.53 -26.82
N ALA A 7 -40.46 2.50 -26.84
CA ALA A 7 -39.64 2.02 -25.74
C ALA A 7 -38.63 3.12 -25.41
N ALA A 8 -39.08 4.11 -24.63
CA ALA A 8 -38.19 5.06 -24.00
C ALA A 8 -37.29 4.28 -23.03
N ARG A 9 -36.03 4.05 -23.41
CA ARG A 9 -35.00 3.59 -22.48
C ARG A 9 -34.61 4.78 -21.58
N LYS A 10 -35.50 5.13 -20.65
CA LYS A 10 -35.15 6.02 -19.53
C LYS A 10 -34.14 5.26 -18.67
N GLY A 11 -32.92 5.81 -18.58
CA GLY A 11 -31.94 5.37 -17.60
C GLY A 11 -30.66 4.77 -18.18
N VAL A 12 -30.06 5.35 -19.22
CA VAL A 12 -28.60 5.25 -19.36
C VAL A 12 -28.01 6.38 -18.53
N VAL A 13 -27.42 6.02 -17.40
CA VAL A 13 -26.60 6.92 -16.58
C VAL A 13 -25.33 7.22 -17.39
N THR A 14 -25.37 8.25 -18.24
CA THR A 14 -24.22 8.70 -19.06
C THR A 14 -23.22 9.54 -18.26
N ALA A 15 -23.03 9.22 -16.99
CA ALA A 15 -21.95 9.74 -16.18
C ALA A 15 -21.74 8.77 -15.02
N LEU A 16 -20.70 7.92 -15.12
CA LEU A 16 -20.14 7.37 -13.89
C LEU A 16 -19.76 8.57 -13.02
N PRO A 17 -20.32 8.71 -11.82
CA PRO A 17 -19.91 9.78 -10.93
C PRO A 17 -18.41 9.63 -10.71
N ARG A 18 -17.64 10.70 -10.93
CA ARG A 18 -16.20 10.74 -10.66
C ARG A 18 -15.93 10.76 -9.15
N SER A 19 -16.62 9.90 -8.41
CA SER A 19 -16.56 9.77 -6.96
C SER A 19 -15.63 8.64 -6.57
N ASN A 20 -14.44 8.60 -7.17
CA ASN A 20 -13.29 7.95 -6.55
C ASN A 20 -11.99 8.40 -7.21
N ARG A 21 -11.80 9.71 -7.39
CA ARG A 21 -10.42 10.21 -7.34
C ARG A 21 -9.98 9.93 -5.91
N PHE A 22 -9.32 8.79 -5.73
CA PHE A 22 -8.59 8.43 -4.53
C PHE A 22 -8.06 9.72 -3.90
N GLN A 23 -8.41 9.97 -2.64
CA GLN A 23 -7.99 11.14 -1.87
C GLN A 23 -6.49 11.08 -1.58
N ALA A 24 -5.66 10.89 -2.61
CA ALA A 24 -4.22 10.79 -2.56
C ALA A 24 -3.55 12.13 -2.20
N ARG A 25 -4.34 13.16 -1.86
CA ARG A 25 -3.84 14.51 -1.56
C ARG A 25 -3.78 14.79 -0.06
N ASP A 26 -4.52 14.06 0.77
CA ASP A 26 -4.61 14.35 2.22
C ASP A 26 -4.13 13.22 3.13
N VAL A 27 -3.77 12.06 2.58
CA VAL A 27 -2.96 11.09 3.33
C VAL A 27 -1.52 11.58 3.27
N ARG A 28 -1.16 12.49 4.19
CA ARG A 28 0.23 12.59 4.62
C ARG A 28 0.71 11.15 4.87
N PRO A 29 1.90 10.76 4.40
CA PRO A 29 2.43 9.46 4.77
C PRO A 29 2.41 9.39 6.29
N ASP A 30 1.51 8.58 6.85
CA ASP A 30 1.50 8.27 8.28
C ASP A 30 2.94 7.89 8.66
N ALA A 31 3.38 8.26 9.86
CA ALA A 31 4.73 7.95 10.30
C ALA A 31 5.02 6.44 10.13
N ASP A 32 6.27 6.08 9.89
CA ASP A 32 6.62 4.66 9.83
C ASP A 32 6.21 3.97 11.14
N PRO A 33 5.74 2.71 11.06
CA PRO A 33 5.26 1.99 12.23
C PRO A 33 6.39 1.86 13.26
N THR A 34 6.04 1.97 14.53
CA THR A 34 6.97 1.78 15.65
C THR A 34 6.57 0.54 16.44
N PRO A 35 7.44 -0.04 17.28
CA PRO A 35 7.05 -1.15 18.14
C PRO A 35 5.82 -0.84 19.02
N ASP A 36 5.66 0.41 19.47
CA ASP A 36 4.48 0.89 20.21
C ASP A 36 3.21 1.06 19.35
N ARG A 37 3.38 1.25 18.04
CA ARG A 37 2.31 1.30 17.03
C ARG A 37 2.61 0.33 15.90
N PRO A 38 2.54 -0.99 16.19
CA PRO A 38 3.05 -2.01 15.28
C PRO A 38 2.19 -2.12 14.03
N GLY A 39 2.80 -2.63 12.96
CA GLY A 39 2.14 -2.81 11.68
C GLY A 39 3.11 -2.85 10.51
N ILE A 40 2.56 -2.96 9.31
CA ILE A 40 3.28 -2.78 8.06
C ILE A 40 2.68 -1.61 7.28
N ARG A 41 3.55 -0.79 6.72
CA ARG A 41 3.20 0.36 5.89
C ARG A 41 3.88 0.22 4.54
N VAL A 42 3.10 0.31 3.47
CA VAL A 42 3.59 0.21 2.09
C VAL A 42 3.26 1.51 1.36
N TYR A 43 4.27 2.14 0.79
CA TYR A 43 4.16 3.29 -0.09
C TYR A 43 4.52 2.89 -1.51
N ALA A 44 3.50 2.72 -2.35
CA ALA A 44 3.64 2.38 -3.76
C ALA A 44 3.03 3.50 -4.62
N PRO A 45 3.84 4.47 -5.10
CA PRO A 45 3.34 5.57 -5.89
C PRO A 45 2.79 5.07 -7.24
N PRO A 46 1.80 5.78 -7.81
CA PRO A 46 1.13 5.35 -9.04
C PRO A 46 2.12 5.23 -10.19
N VAL A 47 1.84 4.26 -11.06
CA VAL A 47 2.53 4.12 -12.35
C VAL A 47 1.94 5.15 -13.30
N TYR A 48 2.76 6.07 -13.81
CA TYR A 48 2.29 7.11 -14.72
C TYR A 48 2.11 6.55 -16.13
N ARG A 49 0.90 6.70 -16.68
CA ARG A 49 0.57 6.34 -18.05
C ARG A 49 0.54 7.62 -18.90
N HIS A 50 1.48 7.76 -19.83
CA HIS A 50 1.48 8.90 -20.75
C HIS A 50 0.36 8.71 -21.79
N HIS A 51 -0.51 9.69 -21.96
CA HIS A 51 -1.73 9.56 -22.78
C HIS A 51 -1.47 9.57 -24.28
N TYR A 52 -0.36 10.14 -24.75
CA TYR A 52 0.01 10.16 -26.18
C TYR A 52 0.92 9.02 -26.61
N ASP A 53 1.41 8.20 -25.69
CA ASP A 53 2.31 7.09 -26.03
C ASP A 53 1.89 5.83 -25.28
N GLY A 54 0.89 5.14 -25.84
CA GLY A 54 0.39 3.87 -25.32
C GLY A 54 1.33 2.69 -25.60
N ALA A 55 2.33 2.86 -26.49
CA ALA A 55 3.27 1.82 -26.90
C ALA A 55 4.52 1.80 -26.00
N ARG A 56 4.95 2.96 -25.46
CA ARG A 56 5.94 3.03 -24.38
C ARG A 56 5.27 2.86 -23.02
N TRP A 57 4.96 1.62 -22.70
CA TRP A 57 4.60 1.15 -21.37
C TRP A 57 5.77 1.34 -20.38
N ALA A 58 6.10 2.58 -20.03
CA ALA A 58 7.01 2.80 -18.92
C ALA A 58 6.28 2.40 -17.63
N THR A 59 6.42 1.14 -17.22
CA THR A 59 6.02 0.63 -15.89
C THR A 59 6.96 1.18 -14.81
N ARG A 60 7.36 2.45 -14.93
CA ARG A 60 8.18 3.13 -13.94
C ARG A 60 7.24 3.83 -12.99
N HIS A 61 7.36 3.47 -11.71
CA HIS A 61 6.73 4.20 -10.64
C HIS A 61 7.19 5.66 -10.65
N ALA A 62 6.30 6.59 -10.29
CA ALA A 62 6.67 8.00 -10.15
C ALA A 62 7.80 8.22 -9.13
N THR A 63 7.97 7.31 -8.17
CA THR A 63 9.09 7.25 -7.22
C THR A 63 9.35 5.79 -6.84
N THR A 64 10.54 5.46 -6.36
CA THR A 64 10.84 4.11 -5.85
C THR A 64 9.86 3.75 -4.72
N PRO A 65 9.15 2.60 -4.80
CA PRO A 65 8.26 2.19 -3.71
C PRO A 65 9.08 1.90 -2.45
N THR A 66 8.48 2.13 -1.29
CA THR A 66 9.08 1.87 0.02
C THR A 66 8.10 1.15 0.93
N ALA A 67 8.62 0.45 1.92
CA ALA A 67 7.81 -0.13 2.97
C ALA A 67 8.57 -0.13 4.29
N ALA A 68 7.82 -0.06 5.39
CA ALA A 68 8.34 -0.10 6.74
C ALA A 68 7.45 -1.03 7.57
N TYR A 69 8.07 -1.77 8.48
CA TYR A 69 7.42 -2.75 9.33
C TYR A 69 7.97 -2.60 10.75
N ALA A 70 7.06 -2.67 11.73
CA ALA A 70 7.40 -2.83 13.13
C ALA A 70 6.47 -3.85 13.81
N CYS A 71 7.02 -4.58 14.77
CA CYS A 71 6.32 -5.58 15.56
C CYS A 71 6.44 -5.25 17.06
N PRO A 72 5.44 -5.61 17.88
CA PRO A 72 5.52 -5.44 19.33
C PRO A 72 6.68 -6.21 19.99
N CYS A 73 7.27 -7.22 19.31
CA CYS A 73 8.46 -7.89 19.82
C CYS A 73 9.75 -7.03 19.75
N GLY A 74 9.68 -5.84 19.15
CA GLY A 74 10.80 -4.94 18.94
C GLY A 74 11.45 -5.06 17.56
N GLU A 75 11.02 -6.01 16.72
CA GLU A 75 11.57 -6.15 15.37
C GLU A 75 11.05 -5.06 14.44
N THR A 76 11.97 -4.38 13.76
CA THR A 76 11.66 -3.35 12.75
C THR A 76 12.47 -3.58 11.48
N ARG A 77 11.87 -3.40 10.30
CA ARG A 77 12.59 -3.44 9.01
C ARG A 77 12.02 -2.41 8.04
N THR A 78 12.86 -2.00 7.10
CA THR A 78 12.49 -1.10 6.00
C THR A 78 12.97 -1.66 4.67
N ALA A 79 12.20 -1.47 3.60
CA ALA A 79 12.53 -1.90 2.26
C ALA A 79 12.33 -0.78 1.25
N ARG A 80 13.14 -0.79 0.17
CA ARG A 80 13.06 0.16 -0.93
C ARG A 80 13.21 -0.60 -2.26
N GLY A 81 12.28 -0.35 -3.19
CA GLY A 81 12.19 -1.06 -4.47
C GLY A 81 11.09 -2.13 -4.48
N GLN A 82 10.55 -2.43 -5.65
CA GLN A 82 9.38 -3.30 -5.84
C GLN A 82 9.59 -4.69 -5.20
N ASP A 83 10.69 -5.34 -5.55
CA ASP A 83 10.97 -6.71 -5.11
C ASP A 83 11.24 -6.76 -3.61
N ALA A 84 12.01 -5.80 -3.09
CA ALA A 84 12.29 -5.68 -1.66
C ALA A 84 11.02 -5.41 -0.84
N VAL A 85 10.11 -4.56 -1.34
CA VAL A 85 8.82 -4.31 -0.69
C VAL A 85 7.96 -5.57 -0.69
N THR A 86 7.94 -6.32 -1.78
CA THR A 86 7.20 -7.58 -1.89
C THR A 86 7.74 -8.64 -0.93
N ALA A 87 9.07 -8.76 -0.84
CA ALA A 87 9.74 -9.62 0.12
C ALA A 87 9.39 -9.22 1.56
N LEU A 88 9.44 -7.92 1.88
CA LEU A 88 9.12 -7.43 3.22
C LEU A 88 7.69 -7.75 3.64
N VAL A 89 6.71 -7.63 2.73
CA VAL A 89 5.31 -8.02 3.01
C VAL A 89 5.19 -9.51 3.30
N THR A 90 5.93 -10.33 2.57
CA THR A 90 5.96 -11.79 2.76
C THR A 90 6.60 -12.17 4.09
N GLU A 91 7.74 -11.54 4.40
CA GLU A 91 8.44 -11.70 5.69
C GLU A 91 7.58 -11.25 6.86
N TYR A 92 6.87 -10.12 6.73
CA TYR A 92 5.93 -9.66 7.73
C TYR A 92 4.80 -10.66 7.99
N ALA A 93 4.21 -11.22 6.92
CA ALA A 93 3.16 -12.23 7.05
C ALA A 93 3.67 -13.50 7.75
N ALA A 94 4.87 -13.96 7.40
CA ALA A 94 5.52 -15.08 8.06
C ALA A 94 5.84 -14.77 9.53
N HIS A 95 6.45 -13.62 9.81
CA HIS A 95 6.81 -13.20 11.16
C HIS A 95 5.56 -13.07 12.06
N ARG A 96 4.50 -12.43 11.55
CA ARG A 96 3.22 -12.28 12.27
C ARG A 96 2.60 -13.63 12.65
N HIS A 97 2.86 -14.68 11.87
CA HIS A 97 2.33 -16.01 12.17
C HIS A 97 3.02 -16.66 13.38
N PHE A 98 4.32 -16.43 13.56
CA PHE A 98 5.11 -17.05 14.64
C PHE A 98 5.30 -16.14 15.86
N CYS A 99 5.21 -14.82 15.69
CA CYS A 99 5.48 -13.88 16.75
C CYS A 99 4.30 -13.78 17.72
N THR A 100 4.57 -14.10 18.99
CA THR A 100 3.61 -13.97 20.11
C THR A 100 3.51 -12.53 20.62
N GLY A 101 4.33 -11.61 20.10
CA GLY A 101 4.29 -10.19 20.40
C GLY A 101 4.93 -9.78 21.72
N THR A 102 5.53 -10.71 22.46
CA THR A 102 6.28 -10.39 23.67
C THR A 102 7.65 -9.81 23.28
N PRO A 103 7.98 -8.55 23.63
CA PRO A 103 9.33 -8.05 23.47
C PRO A 103 10.27 -8.93 24.30
N ALA A 104 11.37 -9.38 23.68
CA ALA A 104 12.43 -10.02 24.44
C ALA A 104 12.86 -9.03 25.52
N ALA A 105 12.80 -9.44 26.79
CA ALA A 105 13.26 -8.60 27.89
C ALA A 105 14.69 -8.13 27.56
N PRO A 106 15.00 -6.83 27.69
CA PRO A 106 16.36 -6.37 27.48
C PRO A 106 17.25 -7.17 28.43
N THR A 107 18.24 -7.87 27.89
CA THR A 107 19.31 -8.45 28.68
C THR A 107 20.12 -7.30 29.29
N GLU A 108 19.61 -6.72 30.38
CA GLU A 108 20.40 -5.92 31.29
C GLU A 108 21.39 -6.84 32.01
N GLY A 109 22.67 -6.55 31.85
CA GLY A 109 23.74 -7.11 32.68
C GLY A 109 24.55 -8.23 32.06
N ARG A 110 25.52 -7.89 31.19
CA ARG A 110 26.80 -8.62 31.19
C ARG A 110 28.00 -7.74 30.85
N ALA A 111 28.68 -7.36 31.93
CA ALA A 111 30.13 -7.18 32.11
C ALA A 111 30.87 -6.07 31.33
N ALA A 112 31.26 -5.03 32.09
CA ALA A 112 32.64 -4.60 32.13
C ALA A 112 33.08 -4.63 33.61
N ALA A 113 34.01 -5.53 33.93
CA ALA A 113 34.79 -5.53 35.17
C ALA A 113 36.23 -5.13 34.79
#